data_AF-A0A2T9Z8Q8-F1
#
_entry.id   AF-A0A2T9Z8Q8-F1
#
_cell.length_a   1.000
_cell.length_b   1.000
_cell.length_c   1.000
_cell.angle_alpha   90.00
_cell.angle_beta   90.00
_cell.angle_gamma   90.00
#
_symmetry.space_group_name_H-M   'P 1'
#
loop_
_entity.id
_entity.type
_entity.pdbx_description
1 polymer ?
#
loop_
_entity_poly.entity_id
_entity_poly.type
_entity_poly.pdbx_seq_one_letter_code
_entity_poly.pdbx_strand_id
1 'polypeptide(L)' 'MRTSIGYLFMAFAGMLYTGVSAQGCKDGESRCVKLSGEGDTYSECIEGVIVQKSCESGTKCFNSGPSAAMCKYFFK' A
#
# COMPACT_ATOMS: atom_id res chain seq x y z
N MET A 1 6.69 34.80 -26.47
CA MET A 1 6.13 33.61 -25.79
C MET A 1 6.43 33.76 -24.31
N ARG A 2 5.38 33.71 -23.48
CA ARG A 2 5.28 34.24 -22.11
C ARG A 2 6.39 33.72 -21.16
N THR A 3 7.36 34.55 -20.76
CA THR A 3 7.48 35.34 -19.50
C THR A 3 7.53 34.53 -18.19
N SER A 4 8.73 34.49 -17.61
CA SER A 4 9.04 34.20 -16.20
C SER A 4 8.28 35.14 -15.26
N ILE A 5 7.52 34.62 -14.29
CA ILE A 5 6.96 35.38 -13.17
C ILE A 5 7.05 34.55 -11.89
N GLY A 6 7.97 34.98 -11.01
CA GLY A 6 7.75 35.15 -9.57
C GLY A 6 7.31 33.94 -8.75
N TYR A 7 8.25 33.40 -7.98
CA TYR A 7 7.96 32.80 -6.67
C TYR A 7 7.32 33.87 -5.77
N LEU A 8 6.01 34.01 -5.87
CA LEU A 8 5.21 34.86 -4.99
C LEU A 8 4.91 34.04 -3.74
N PHE A 9 5.67 34.30 -2.68
CA PHE A 9 5.32 33.95 -1.30
C PHE A 9 3.94 34.54 -0.99
N MET A 10 2.89 33.73 -1.16
CA MET A 10 1.54 34.05 -0.71
C MET A 10 1.25 33.14 0.48
N ALA A 11 1.46 33.71 1.67
CA ALA A 11 0.95 33.17 2.92
C ALA A 11 -0.59 33.24 2.87
N PHE A 12 -1.23 32.09 2.59
CA PHE A 12 -2.64 31.87 2.87
C PHE A 12 -2.74 30.82 3.98
N ALA A 13 -3.24 31.28 5.12
CA ALA A 13 -3.74 30.40 6.17
C ALA A 13 -4.90 29.57 5.59
N GLY A 14 -4.80 28.24 5.63
CA GLY A 14 -5.92 27.36 5.30
C GLY A 14 -5.52 26.10 4.56
N MET A 15 -5.57 24.98 5.30
CA MET A 15 -5.68 23.60 4.82
C MET A 15 -4.50 23.01 4.04
N LEU A 16 -3.71 22.27 4.81
CA LEU A 16 -2.93 21.09 4.44
C LEU A 16 -3.48 20.36 3.19
N TYR A 17 -2.86 20.59 2.05
CA TYR A 17 -2.76 19.56 1.01
C TYR A 17 -1.31 19.13 0.95
N THR A 18 -0.90 18.32 1.93
CA THR A 18 0.17 17.37 1.69
C THR A 18 -0.36 16.43 0.61
N GLY A 19 -0.04 16.75 -0.65
CA GLY A 19 -0.16 15.81 -1.74
C GLY A 19 0.75 14.64 -1.44
N VAL A 20 0.26 13.68 -0.64
CA VAL A 20 0.78 12.34 -0.70
C VAL A 20 0.57 11.93 -2.15
N SER A 21 1.65 11.86 -2.90
CA SER A 21 1.64 11.13 -4.16
C SER A 21 1.47 9.67 -3.76
N ALA A 22 0.22 9.31 -3.40
CA ALA A 22 -0.18 7.94 -3.42
C ALA A 22 -0.04 7.55 -4.89
N GLN A 23 1.05 6.88 -5.23
CA GLN A 23 0.96 5.81 -6.20
C GLN A 23 -0.04 4.83 -5.59
N GLY A 24 -1.32 5.18 -5.70
CA GLY A 24 -2.41 4.63 -4.90
C GLY A 24 -2.48 3.17 -5.25
N CYS A 25 -2.21 2.32 -4.27
CA CYS A 25 -2.63 0.94 -4.38
C CYS A 25 -4.15 0.93 -4.56
N LYS A 26 -4.67 -0.07 -5.25
CA LYS A 26 -6.11 -0.18 -5.40
C LYS A 26 -6.66 -0.82 -4.13
N ASP A 27 -7.64 -0.17 -3.51
CA ASP A 27 -8.30 -0.67 -2.30
C ASP A 27 -8.71 -2.14 -2.46
N GLY A 28 -8.38 -2.94 -1.44
CA GLY A 28 -8.60 -4.39 -1.43
C GLY A 28 -7.53 -5.22 -2.15
N GLU A 29 -6.54 -4.60 -2.80
CA GLU A 29 -5.38 -5.36 -3.28
C GLU A 29 -4.55 -5.89 -2.10
N SER A 30 -4.12 -7.15 -2.20
CA SER A 30 -3.25 -7.76 -1.21
C SER A 30 -2.17 -8.63 -1.85
N ARG A 31 -0.97 -8.65 -1.26
CA ARG A 31 0.17 -9.45 -1.73
C ARG A 31 1.02 -9.94 -0.58
N CYS A 32 1.57 -11.15 -0.71
CA CYS A 32 2.56 -11.64 0.25
C CYS A 32 3.83 -10.79 0.20
N VAL A 33 4.39 -10.47 1.38
CA VAL A 33 5.66 -9.73 1.47
C VAL A 33 6.85 -10.61 1.05
N LYS A 34 6.77 -11.92 1.33
CA LYS A 34 7.72 -12.95 0.90
C LYS A 34 7.14 -13.79 -0.24
N LEU A 35 7.92 -14.74 -0.78
CA LEU A 35 7.38 -15.71 -1.73
C LEU A 35 6.24 -16.52 -1.09
N SER A 36 5.30 -16.97 -1.92
CA SER A 36 4.16 -17.78 -1.49
C SER A 36 4.63 -18.99 -0.67
N GLY A 37 4.15 -19.11 0.57
CA GLY A 37 4.51 -20.20 1.47
C GLY A 37 5.82 -20.02 2.24
N GLU A 38 6.51 -18.88 2.12
CA GLU A 38 7.76 -18.63 2.87
C GLU A 38 7.56 -17.82 4.16
N GLY A 39 6.51 -17.00 4.23
CA GLY A 39 6.21 -16.17 5.39
C GLY A 39 4.71 -16.09 5.70
N ASP A 40 4.39 -15.50 6.84
CA ASP A 40 3.04 -15.19 7.29
C ASP A 40 2.63 -13.75 6.95
N THR A 41 3.55 -12.90 6.52
CA THR A 41 3.29 -11.46 6.33
C THR A 41 2.78 -11.14 4.92
N TYR A 42 1.76 -10.28 4.85
CA TYR A 42 1.17 -9.77 3.61
C TYR A 42 0.92 -8.26 3.71
N SER A 43 0.94 -7.57 2.58
CA SER A 43 0.50 -6.20 2.45
C SER A 43 -0.93 -6.15 1.93
N GLU A 44 -1.73 -5.22 2.44
CA GLU A 44 -3.11 -4.95 2.03
C GLU A 44 -3.26 -3.45 1.79
N CYS A 45 -3.93 -3.08 0.71
CA CYS A 45 -4.28 -1.70 0.44
C CYS A 45 -5.58 -1.31 1.15
N ILE A 46 -5.50 -0.31 2.02
CA ILE A 46 -6.61 0.24 2.78
C ILE A 46 -6.60 1.75 2.59
N GLU A 47 -7.66 2.30 2.00
CA GLU A 47 -7.86 3.72 1.70
C GLU A 47 -6.69 4.33 0.92
N GLY A 48 -6.21 3.61 -0.10
CA GLY A 48 -5.05 4.00 -0.92
C GLY A 48 -3.69 3.90 -0.21
N VAL A 49 -3.63 3.35 1.01
CA VAL A 49 -2.40 3.16 1.80
C VAL A 49 -2.06 1.67 1.90
N ILE A 50 -0.80 1.32 1.67
CA ILE A 50 -0.31 -0.05 1.86
C ILE A 50 -0.07 -0.28 3.36
N VAL A 51 -0.86 -1.17 3.95
CA VAL A 51 -0.75 -1.62 5.34
C VAL A 51 -0.19 -3.03 5.36
N GLN A 52 0.82 -3.29 6.20
CA GLN A 52 1.31 -4.65 6.41
C GLN A 52 0.54 -5.34 7.52
N LYS A 53 0.16 -6.60 7.27
CA LYS A 53 -0.53 -7.49 8.18
C LYS A 53 0.17 -8.85 8.22
N SER A 54 -0.10 -9.60 9.27
CA SER A 54 0.38 -10.97 9.42
C SER A 54 -0.80 -11.93 9.44
N CYS A 55 -0.62 -13.08 8.81
CA CYS A 55 -1.51 -14.20 8.92
C CYS A 55 -1.49 -14.78 10.35
N GLU A 56 -2.55 -15.48 10.73
CA GLU A 56 -2.64 -16.13 12.04
C GLU A 56 -1.52 -17.17 12.25
N SER A 57 -1.17 -17.41 13.52
CA SER A 57 -0.11 -18.35 13.87
C SER A 57 -0.37 -19.75 13.29
N GLY A 58 0.64 -20.35 12.67
CA GLY A 58 0.52 -21.66 11.98
C GLY A 58 0.01 -21.58 10.54
N THR A 59 -0.30 -20.37 10.04
CA THR A 59 -0.64 -20.14 8.63
C THR A 59 0.48 -19.38 7.92
N LYS A 60 0.56 -19.56 6.61
CA LYS A 60 1.49 -18.86 5.72
C LYS A 60 0.71 -18.14 4.64
N CYS A 61 1.28 -17.05 4.16
CA CYS A 61 0.75 -16.27 3.06
C CYS A 61 1.01 -16.96 1.72
N PHE A 62 -0.02 -17.07 0.89
CA PHE A 62 0.06 -17.51 -0.50
C PHE A 62 -0.59 -16.47 -1.41
N ASN A 63 0.09 -16.09 -2.49
CA ASN A 63 -0.54 -15.26 -3.52
C ASN A 63 -1.56 -16.12 -4.29
N SER A 64 -2.84 -15.74 -4.21
CA SER A 64 -3.96 -16.41 -4.90
C SER A 64 -4.23 -15.83 -6.29
N GLY A 65 -3.54 -14.75 -6.66
CA GLY A 65 -3.71 -14.06 -7.93
C GLY A 65 -2.74 -12.89 -8.08
N PRO A 66 -2.90 -12.06 -9.12
CA PRO A 66 -2.01 -10.92 -9.35
C PRO A 66 -2.10 -9.85 -8.25
N SER A 67 -3.24 -9.73 -7.58
CA SER A 67 -3.47 -8.72 -6.54
C SER A 67 -4.24 -9.25 -5.34
N ALA A 68 -4.13 -10.55 -5.07
CA ALA A 68 -4.78 -11.20 -3.95
C ALA A 68 -3.81 -12.13 -3.22
N ALA A 69 -3.71 -11.96 -1.91
CA ALA A 69 -3.04 -12.86 -1.00
C ALA A 69 -4.06 -13.56 -0.08
N MET A 70 -3.75 -14.76 0.35
CA MET A 70 -4.56 -15.53 1.30
C MET A 70 -3.68 -16.24 2.31
N CYS A 71 -4.17 -16.37 3.53
CA CYS A 71 -3.53 -17.13 4.59
C CYS A 71 -4.00 -18.60 4.52
N LYS A 72 -3.06 -19.55 4.43
CA LYS A 72 -3.36 -20.98 4.48
C LYS A 72 -2.50 -21.66 5.52
N TYR A 73 -3.08 -22.63 6.23
CA TYR A 73 -2.31 -23.48 7.13
C TYR A 73 -1.22 -24.21 6.36
N PHE A 74 0.01 -24.09 6.85
CA PHE A 74 1.15 -24.82 6.31
C PHE A 74 1.29 -26.12 7.09
N PHE A 75 0.50 -27.13 6.72
CA PHE A 75 0.72 -28.50 7.17
C PHE A 75 1.82 -29.10 6.29
N LYS A 76 2.99 -29.32 6.89
CA LYS A 76 4.09 -30.08 6.29
C LYS A 76 4.02 -31.53 6.75
#